data_AF-A0A354YWP5-F1
#
_entry.id   AF-A0A354YWP5-F1
#
_cell.length_a   1.000
_cell.length_b   1.000
_cell.length_c   1.000
_cell.angle_alpha   90.00
_cell.angle_beta   90.00
_cell.angle_gamma   90.00
#
_symmetry.space_group_name_H-M   'P 1'
#
loop_
_entity.id
_entity.type
_entity.pdbx_description
1 polymer ?
#
loop_
_entity_poly.entity_id
_entity_poly.type
_entity_poly.pdbx_seq_one_letter_code
_entity_poly.pdbx_strand_id
1 'polypeptide(L)' 'MERNKGQGSFPPWSRIASLEEMSREAGVDFDELLDCIKNGKSKEEIAEKFRVSEETVESLHQHFLHYGISSVMGGD' A
#
# COMPACT_ATOMS: atom_id res chain seq x y z
N MET A 1 -20.16 20.91 21.11
CA MET A 1 -20.61 19.57 20.69
C MET A 1 -19.57 19.01 19.75
N GLU A 2 -18.98 17.91 20.19
CA GLU A 2 -18.10 17.01 19.44
C GLU A 2 -18.66 16.63 18.06
N ARG A 3 -17.75 16.57 17.07
CA ARG A 3 -17.64 15.45 16.10
C ARG A 3 -16.27 15.50 15.42
N ASN A 4 -15.33 14.88 16.12
CA ASN A 4 -14.19 14.21 15.53
C ASN A 4 -14.65 13.36 14.32
N LYS A 5 -14.10 13.64 13.15
CA LYS A 5 -13.82 12.60 12.16
C LYS A 5 -12.62 13.09 11.38
N GLY A 6 -11.45 12.55 11.73
CA GLY A 6 -10.27 12.68 10.90
C GLY A 6 -10.69 12.37 9.47
N GLN A 7 -10.58 13.36 8.59
CA GLN A 7 -10.45 13.10 7.18
C GLN A 7 -9.20 12.22 7.11
N GLY A 8 -9.42 10.90 7.05
CA GLY A 8 -8.32 9.96 7.03
C GLY A 8 -7.37 10.47 5.96
N SER A 9 -6.14 10.79 6.36
CA SER A 9 -5.01 10.98 5.47
C SER A 9 -4.78 9.63 4.78
N PHE A 10 -5.75 9.21 3.98
CA PHE A 10 -5.62 8.12 3.05
C PHE A 10 -4.67 8.70 2.02
N PRO A 11 -3.42 8.23 2.05
CA PRO A 11 -2.40 8.78 1.19
C PRO A 11 -2.84 8.67 -0.29
N PRO A 12 -2.33 9.51 -1.19
CA PRO A 12 -2.86 9.64 -2.55
C PRO A 12 -2.91 8.32 -3.34
N TRP A 13 -2.09 7.33 -2.96
CA TRP A 13 -2.11 5.97 -3.52
C TRP A 13 -3.33 5.13 -3.11
N SER A 14 -4.01 5.47 -2.01
CA SER A 14 -5.28 4.86 -1.59
C SER A 14 -6.44 5.17 -2.54
N ARG A 15 -6.26 6.11 -3.49
CA ARG A 15 -7.26 6.42 -4.53
C ARG A 15 -6.99 5.70 -5.85
N ILE A 16 -5.88 4.97 -5.97
CA ILE A 16 -5.56 4.23 -7.18
C ILE A 16 -6.33 2.92 -7.11
N ALA A 17 -7.54 2.94 -7.68
CA ALA A 17 -8.42 1.76 -7.76
C ALA A 17 -7.67 0.50 -8.23
N SER A 18 -6.66 0.65 -9.10
CA SER A 18 -5.84 -0.45 -9.58
C SER A 18 -5.02 -1.17 -8.51
N LEU A 19 -4.49 -0.49 -7.48
CA LEU A 19 -3.65 -1.16 -6.48
C LEU A 19 -4.49 -1.90 -5.44
N GLU A 20 -5.62 -1.32 -5.04
CA GLU A 20 -6.59 -1.98 -4.15
C GLU A 20 -7.22 -3.19 -4.85
N GLU A 21 -7.58 -3.07 -6.13
CA GLU A 21 -8.16 -4.16 -6.91
C GLU A 21 -7.15 -5.30 -7.10
N MET A 22 -5.91 -5.00 -7.49
CA MET A 22 -4.84 -6.02 -7.60
C MET A 22 -4.52 -6.69 -6.26
N SER A 23 -4.50 -5.93 -5.15
CA SER A 23 -4.28 -6.49 -3.82
C SER A 23 -5.43 -7.43 -3.44
N ARG A 24 -6.67 -7.01 -3.70
CA ARG A 24 -7.87 -7.82 -3.44
C ARG A 24 -7.92 -9.08 -4.29
N GLU A 25 -7.56 -9.00 -5.57
CA GLU A 25 -7.43 -10.16 -6.46
C GLU A 25 -6.37 -11.14 -5.98
N ALA A 26 -5.26 -10.63 -5.41
CA ALA A 26 -4.21 -11.44 -4.80
C ALA A 26 -4.58 -11.97 -3.40
N GLY A 27 -5.73 -11.59 -2.84
CA GLY A 27 -6.12 -11.95 -1.46
C GLY A 27 -5.34 -11.19 -0.37
N VAL A 28 -4.70 -10.08 -0.73
CA VAL A 28 -3.93 -9.21 0.15
C VAL A 28 -4.81 -8.08 0.65
N ASP A 29 -4.80 -7.84 1.96
CA ASP A 29 -5.49 -6.69 2.54
C ASP A 29 -4.65 -5.42 2.30
N PHE A 30 -5.20 -4.49 1.51
CA PHE A 30 -4.47 -3.30 1.07
C PHE A 30 -4.00 -2.42 2.25
N ASP A 31 -4.83 -2.27 3.27
CA ASP A 31 -4.50 -1.46 4.46
C ASP A 31 -3.35 -2.08 5.26
N GLU A 32 -3.39 -3.40 5.47
CA GLU A 32 -2.32 -4.14 6.14
C GLU A 32 -1.03 -4.17 5.30
N LEU A 33 -1.13 -4.30 3.97
CA LEU A 33 0.02 -4.23 3.07
C LEU A 33 0.69 -2.87 3.19
N LEU A 34 -0.10 -1.80 3.22
CA LEU A 34 0.38 -0.45 3.39
C LEU A 34 1.03 -0.25 4.76
N ASP A 35 0.46 -0.80 5.83
CA ASP A 35 1.07 -0.79 7.15
C ASP A 35 2.43 -1.52 7.14
N CYS A 36 2.51 -2.70 6.52
CA CYS A 36 3.76 -3.43 6.38
C CYS A 36 4.83 -2.62 5.62
N ILE A 37 4.47 -2.00 4.49
CA ILE A 37 5.39 -1.17 3.70
C ILE A 37 5.83 0.06 4.51
N LYS A 38 4.91 0.73 5.23
CA LYS A 38 5.22 1.88 6.10
C LYS A 38 6.14 1.51 7.26
N ASN A 39 5.96 0.33 7.85
CA ASN A 39 6.81 -0.19 8.91
C ASN A 39 8.16 -0.72 8.40
N GLY A 40 8.43 -0.65 7.08
CA GLY A 40 9.67 -1.13 6.49
C GLY A 40 9.83 -2.65 6.55
N LYS A 41 8.71 -3.39 6.52
CA LYS A 41 8.73 -4.85 6.45
C LYS A 41 9.36 -5.32 5.14
N SER A 42 10.15 -6.39 5.21
CA SER A 42 10.72 -7.04 4.03
C SER A 42 9.63 -7.70 3.18
N LYS A 43 9.85 -7.80 1.87
CA LYS A 43 8.93 -8.48 0.95
C LYS A 43 8.66 -9.94 1.33
N GLU A 44 9.63 -10.63 1.90
CA GLU A 44 9.52 -12.01 2.41
C GLU A 44 8.50 -12.10 3.56
N GLU A 45 8.63 -11.22 4.55
CA GLU A 45 7.70 -11.12 5.69
C GLU A 45 6.27 -10.84 5.24
N ILE A 46 6.12 -9.98 4.23
CA ILE A 46 4.83 -9.62 3.64
C ILE A 46 4.27 -10.83 2.86
N ALA A 47 5.09 -11.48 2.05
CA ALA A 47 4.72 -12.65 1.27
C ALA A 47 4.23 -13.80 2.17
N GLU A 48 4.95 -14.09 3.25
CA GLU A 48 4.54 -15.07 4.26
C GLU A 48 3.25 -14.65 4.98
N LYS A 49 3.14 -13.37 5.39
CA LYS A 49 1.97 -12.85 6.10
C LYS A 49 0.70 -12.99 5.28
N PHE A 50 0.75 -12.62 4.01
CA PHE A 50 -0.41 -12.66 3.11
C PHE A 50 -0.55 -13.98 2.34
N ARG A 51 0.39 -14.92 2.51
CA ARG A 51 0.47 -16.19 1.75
C ARG A 51 0.44 -15.96 0.23
N VAL A 52 1.17 -14.94 -0.22
CA VAL A 52 1.36 -14.62 -1.64
C VAL A 52 2.81 -14.83 -2.03
N SER A 53 3.09 -14.85 -3.33
CA SER A 53 4.47 -14.93 -3.82
C SER A 53 5.22 -13.62 -3.59
N GLU A 54 6.53 -13.70 -3.34
CA GLU A 54 7.41 -12.53 -3.25
C GLU A 54 7.32 -11.64 -4.51
N GLU A 55 7.13 -12.24 -5.68
CA GLU A 55 6.92 -11.53 -6.96
C GLU A 55 5.65 -10.65 -6.93
N THR A 56 4.56 -11.15 -6.33
CA THR A 56 3.32 -10.39 -6.16
C THR A 56 3.57 -9.18 -5.25
N VAL A 57 4.27 -9.39 -4.13
CA VAL A 57 4.64 -8.31 -3.22
C VAL A 57 5.56 -7.29 -3.89
N GLU A 58 6.56 -7.75 -4.65
CA GLU A 58 7.48 -6.88 -5.37
C GLU A 58 6.74 -6.03 -6.40
N SER A 59 5.80 -6.62 -7.15
CA SER A 59 4.98 -5.90 -8.13
C SER A 59 4.13 -4.82 -7.46
N LEU A 60 3.47 -5.15 -6.33
CA LEU A 60 2.71 -4.19 -5.52
C LEU A 60 3.60 -3.08 -4.94
N HIS A 61 4.81 -3.43 -4.48
CA HIS A 61 5.76 -2.49 -3.90
C HIS A 61 6.38 -1.57 -4.96
N GLN A 62 6.67 -2.08 -6.16
CA GLN A 62 7.09 -1.27 -7.31
C GLN A 62 5.99 -0.31 -7.76
N HIS A 63 4.74 -0.78 -7.85
CA HIS A 63 3.60 0.10 -8.09
C HIS A 63 3.49 1.17 -6.98
N PHE A 64 3.64 0.78 -5.73
CA PHE A 64 3.64 1.72 -4.61
C PHE A 64 4.75 2.78 -4.73
N LEU A 65 5.98 2.39 -5.08
CA LEU A 65 7.09 3.33 -5.25
C LEU A 65 6.86 4.26 -6.44
N HIS A 66 6.43 3.69 -7.57
CA HIS A 66 6.21 4.43 -8.81
C HIS A 66 5.09 5.46 -8.70
N TYR A 67 3.96 5.09 -8.10
CA TYR A 67 2.79 5.96 -7.98
C TYR A 67 2.70 6.72 -6.65
N GLY A 68 3.26 6.17 -5.57
CA GLY A 68 3.21 6.73 -4.22
C GLY A 68 4.35 7.68 -3.89
N ILE A 69 5.58 7.43 -4.37
CA ILE A 69 6.74 8.29 -4.07
C ILE A 69 6.92 9.41 -5.09
N SER A 70 6.54 9.20 -6.36
CA SER A 70 6.65 10.23 -7.40
C SER A 70 5.84 11.51 -7.07
N SER A 71 4.79 11.40 -6.24
CA SER A 71 4.03 12.55 -5.74
C SER A 71 4.59 13.19 -4.46
N VAL A 72 5.53 12.55 -3.75
CA VAL A 72 6.11 13.04 -2.48
C VAL A 72 7.55 13.56 -2.68
N MET A 73 8.26 13.04 -3.69
CA MET A 73 9.65 13.41 -4.00
C MET A 73 9.79 14.29 -5.26
N GLY A 74 8.68 14.89 -5.72
CA GLY A 74 8.61 15.86 -6.82
C GLY A 74 8.18 17.25 -6.36
N GLY A 75 8.60 17.67 -5.16
CA GLY A 75 8.48 19.05 -4.70
C GLY A 75 9.76 19.82 -5.02
N ASP A 76 9.91 20.25 -6.27
CA ASP A 76 10.67 21.46 -6.63
C ASP A 76 9.74 22.36 -7.44
#